data_AF-A0A962NEY3-F1
#
_entry.id   AF-A0A962NEY3-F1
#
_cell.length_a   1.000
_cell.length_b   1.000
_cell.length_c   1.000
_cell.angle_alpha   90.00
_cell.angle_beta   90.00
_cell.angle_gamma   90.00
#
_symmetry.space_group_name_H-M   'P 1'
#
loop_
_entity.id
_entity.type
_entity.pdbx_description
1 polymer ?
#
loop_
_entity_poly.entity_id
_entity_poly.type
_entity_poly.pdbx_seq_one_letter_code
_entity_poly.pdbx_strand_id
1 'polypeptide(L)' 'YQVVLHDGMVSVSVFIAPTGPADGMEALSYNDGATNVLSSELDGYNVTLLGEVPFSTLQSIQKGLRYDGQ' A
#
# COMPACT_ATOMS: atom_id res chain seq x y z
N TYR A 1 11.14 -0.81 -3.65
CA TYR A 1 11.44 0.30 -2.73
C TYR A 1 10.47 0.23 -1.54
N GLN A 2 10.86 0.71 -0.36
CA GLN A 2 10.01 0.68 0.83
C GLN A 2 10.09 2.01 1.59
N VAL A 3 8.94 2.46 2.10
CA VAL A 3 8.80 3.58 3.05
C VAL A 3 8.02 3.10 4.26
N VAL A 4 8.33 3.63 5.44
CA VAL A 4 7.54 3.40 6.66
C VAL A 4 6.98 4.73 7.14
N LEU A 5 5.67 4.80 7.25
CA LEU A 5 4.93 5.90 7.87
C LEU A 5 4.69 5.54 9.33
N HIS A 6 4.91 6.48 10.26
CA HIS A 6 4.74 6.24 11.69
C HIS A 6 4.27 7.52 12.38
N ASP A 7 3.38 7.39 13.37
CA ASP A 7 2.81 8.52 14.13
C ASP A 7 3.27 8.60 15.60
N GLY A 8 4.14 7.69 16.04
CA GLY A 8 4.60 7.56 17.43
C GLY A 8 3.99 6.37 18.17
N MET A 9 2.93 5.75 17.60
CA MET A 9 2.20 4.64 18.21
C MET A 9 2.00 3.47 17.25
N VAL A 10 1.69 3.74 15.98
CA VAL A 10 1.46 2.72 14.95
C VAL A 10 2.28 3.01 13.69
N SER A 11 2.55 1.97 12.91
CA SER A 11 3.30 2.05 11.66
C SER A 11 2.51 1.49 10.47
N VAL A 12 2.67 2.12 9.32
CA VAL A 12 2.24 1.59 8.02
C VAL A 12 3.45 1.47 7.10
N SER A 13 3.74 0.25 6.65
CA SER A 13 4.76 -0.03 5.64
C SER A 13 4.17 0.10 4.25
N VAL A 14 4.89 0.78 3.36
CA VAL A 14 4.54 0.99 1.96
C VAL A 14 5.62 0.35 1.10
N PHE A 15 5.25 -0.65 0.32
CA PHE A 15 6.12 -1.32 -0.63
C PHE A 15 5.75 -0.90 -2.04
N ILE A 16 6.74 -0.54 -2.85
CA ILE A 16 6.55 -0.10 -4.24
C ILE A 16 7.45 -0.95 -5.14
N ALA A 17 6.85 -1.64 -6.09
CA ALA A 17 7.52 -2.48 -7.07
C ALA A 17 6.97 -2.18 -8.47
N PRO A 18 7.79 -2.25 -9.54
CA PRO A 18 7.26 -2.13 -10.91
C PRO A 18 6.28 -3.27 -11.20
N THR A 19 5.20 -2.99 -11.93
CA THR A 19 4.26 -4.03 -12.38
C THR A 19 5.00 -4.96 -13.35
N GLY A 20 5.05 -6.26 -13.03
CA GLY A 20 5.69 -7.27 -13.88
C GLY A 20 4.87 -7.60 -15.13
N PRO A 21 5.47 -8.21 -16.17
CA PRO A 21 4.72 -8.70 -17.32
C PRO A 21 3.80 -9.85 -16.85
N ALA A 22 2.49 -9.58 -16.81
CA ALA A 22 1.40 -10.46 -16.40
C ALA A 22 0.92 -10.39 -14.93
N ASP A 23 1.05 -9.24 -14.26
CA ASP A 23 0.38 -9.05 -12.96
C ASP A 23 -0.75 -8.03 -13.08
N GLY A 24 -1.87 -8.45 -13.67
CA GLY A 24 -3.14 -7.79 -13.46
C GLY A 24 -3.59 -8.07 -12.02
N MET A 25 -2.94 -7.43 -11.04
CA MET A 25 -3.29 -7.59 -9.64
C MET A 25 -4.61 -6.85 -9.40
N GLU A 26 -5.71 -7.58 -9.31
CA GLU A 26 -6.93 -7.05 -8.69
C GLU A 26 -6.58 -6.58 -7.28
N ALA A 27 -7.16 -5.46 -6.84
CA ALA A 27 -6.84 -4.88 -5.54
C ALA A 27 -7.02 -5.92 -4.43
N LEU A 28 -5.90 -6.41 -3.88
CA LEU A 28 -5.93 -7.43 -2.83
C LEU A 28 -6.11 -6.72 -1.49
N SER A 29 -7.24 -7.02 -0.84
CA SER A 29 -7.47 -6.69 0.56
C SER A 29 -7.37 -7.98 1.39
N TYR A 30 -6.40 -8.03 2.29
CA TYR A 30 -6.20 -9.16 3.20
C TYR A 30 -6.08 -8.64 4.63
N ASN A 31 -6.59 -9.40 5.59
CA ASN A 31 -6.47 -9.10 7.01
C ASN A 31 -5.83 -10.31 7.71
N ASP A 32 -4.81 -10.04 8.52
CA ASP A 32 -4.13 -11.02 9.37
C ASP A 32 -4.13 -10.50 10.81
N GLY A 33 -5.12 -10.92 11.58
CA GLY A 33 -5.33 -10.41 12.94
C GLY A 33 -5.63 -8.91 12.96
N ALA A 34 -4.79 -8.12 13.63
CA ALA A 34 -4.92 -6.65 13.65
C ALA A 34 -4.30 -5.98 12.42
N THR A 35 -3.52 -6.72 11.62
CA THR A 35 -2.83 -6.19 10.45
C THR A 35 -3.76 -6.17 9.25
N ASN A 36 -3.91 -4.99 8.63
CA ASN A 36 -4.59 -4.84 7.35
C ASN A 36 -3.55 -4.69 6.24
N VAL A 37 -3.86 -5.26 5.08
CA VAL A 37 -3.05 -5.18 3.87
C VAL A 37 -3.91 -4.69 2.71
N LEU A 38 -3.38 -3.77 1.93
CA LEU A 38 -4.03 -3.21 0.76
C LEU A 38 -3.02 -3.06 -0.37
N SER A 39 -3.22 -3.81 -1.47
CA SER A 39 -2.40 -3.71 -2.68
C SER A 39 -3.17 -3.09 -3.84
N SER A 40 -2.47 -2.28 -4.64
CA SER A 40 -3.03 -1.64 -5.83
C SER A 40 -1.97 -1.24 -6.84
N GLU A 41 -2.35 -1.16 -8.10
CA GLU A 41 -1.52 -0.53 -9.13
C GLU A 41 -1.69 1.00 -9.14
N LEU A 42 -0.57 1.72 -9.29
CA LEU A 42 -0.48 3.15 -9.54
C LEU A 42 0.64 3.42 -10.55
N ASP A 43 0.29 3.96 -11.72
CA ASP A 43 1.24 4.40 -12.76
C ASP A 43 2.30 3.35 -13.15
N GLY A 44 1.89 2.07 -13.28
CA GLY A 44 2.80 0.97 -13.63
C GLY A 44 3.66 0.45 -12.47
N TYR A 45 3.30 0.81 -11.24
CA TYR A 45 3.86 0.26 -10.01
C TYR A 45 2.77 -0.41 -9.17
N ASN A 46 3.07 -1.60 -8.66
CA ASN A 46 2.33 -2.23 -7.58
C ASN A 46 2.76 -1.60 -6.24
N VAL A 47 1.79 -1.02 -5.55
CA VAL A 47 1.92 -0.45 -4.21
C VAL A 47 1.17 -1.31 -3.21
N THR A 48 1.87 -1.79 -2.19
CA THR A 48 1.30 -2.57 -1.08
C THR A 48 1.46 -1.81 0.23
N LEU A 49 0.35 -1.55 0.89
CA LEU A 49 0.25 -0.94 2.20
C LEU A 49 -0.04 -2.01 3.25
N LEU A 50 0.69 -2.00 4.36
CA LEU A 50 0.52 -2.96 5.45
C LEU A 50 0.67 -2.27 6.81
N GLY A 51 -0.24 -2.52 7.74
CA GLY A 51 -0.11 -2.02 9.11
C GLY A 51 -1.30 -2.35 10.02
N GLU A 52 -1.09 -2.19 11.33
CA GLU A 52 -2.11 -2.37 12.37
C GLU A 52 -2.98 -1.11 12.53
N VAL A 53 -3.69 -0.77 11.46
CA VAL A 53 -4.61 0.38 11.39
C VAL A 53 -5.91 -0.06 10.74
N PRO A 54 -7.05 0.63 10.96
CA PRO A 54 -8.29 0.35 10.24
C PRO A 54 -8.06 0.32 8.72
N PHE A 55 -8.73 -0.58 7.99
CA PHE A 55 -8.59 -0.69 6.54
C PHE A 55 -8.88 0.65 5.81
N SER A 56 -9.82 1.44 6.33
CA SER A 56 -10.13 2.78 5.81
C SER A 56 -8.95 3.76 5.88
N THR A 57 -8.03 3.59 6.83
CA THR A 57 -6.77 4.36 6.91
C THR A 57 -5.88 4.01 5.73
N LEU A 58 -5.70 2.72 5.41
CA LEU A 58 -4.92 2.29 4.24
C LEU A 58 -5.55 2.82 2.94
N GLN A 59 -6.88 2.74 2.82
CA GLN A 59 -7.59 3.31 1.66
C GLN A 59 -7.38 4.84 1.54
N SER A 60 -7.32 5.55 2.66
CA SER A 60 -7.09 7.00 2.68
C SER A 60 -5.67 7.34 2.25
N ILE A 61 -4.67 6.57 2.72
CA ILE A 61 -3.28 6.69 2.27
C ILE A 61 -3.21 6.43 0.77
N GLN A 62 -3.78 5.33 0.28
CA GLN A 62 -3.74 4.97 -1.13
C GLN A 62 -4.36 6.05 -2.02
N LYS A 63 -5.51 6.61 -1.63
CA LYS A 63 -6.16 7.73 -2.36
C LYS A 63 -5.29 8.98 -2.43
N GLY A 64 -4.39 9.17 -1.48
CA GLY A 64 -3.45 10.29 -1.42
C GLY A 64 -2.16 10.07 -2.21
N LEU A 65 -1.81 8.83 -2.58
CA LEU A 65 -0.57 8.53 -3.31
C LEU A 65 -0.59 9.16 -4.71
N ARG A 66 0.53 9.76 -5.09
CA ARG A 66 0.76 10.34 -6.42
C ARG A 66 2.14 9.93 -6.90
N TYR A 67 2.24 9.52 -8.15
CA TYR A 67 3.51 9.35 -8.82
C TYR A 67 4.06 10.73 -9.20
N ASP A 68 5.26 11.06 -8.70
CA ASP A 68 5.99 12.28 -9.07
C ASP A 68 7.12 11.87 -10.00
N GLY A 69 6.81 11.78 -11.29
CA GLY A 69 7.73 11.30 -12.34
C GLY A 69 8.79 12.32 -12.78
N GLN A 70 9.37 13.07 -11.83
CA GLN A 70 10.49 13.97 -12.11
C GLN A 70 11.80 13.21 -12.32
#